data_AF-A0A935GWB8-F1
#
_entry.id   AF-A0A935GWB8-F1
#
_cell.length_a   1.000
_cell.length_b   1.000
_cell.length_c   1.000
_cell.angle_alpha   90.00
_cell.angle_beta   90.00
_cell.angle_gamma   90.00
#
_symmetry.space_group_name_H-M   'P 1'
#
loop_
_entity.id
_entity.type
_entity.pdbx_description
1 polymer ?
#
loop_
_entity_poly.entity_id
_entity_poly.type
_entity_poly.pdbx_seq_one_letter_code
_entity_poly.pdbx_strand_id
1 'polypeptide(L)'
;MAAHIYLDESGDIGWVFDQPYTNGGSSRYLVIAACLVPPEKDHKPERLLRHIYKHRNWNPSNEKKWARMSPEARSAFSAWFKNRVFSEHFV
;
A
#
# COMPACT_ATOMS: atom_id res chain seq x y z
N MET A 1 -22.30 1.84 -13.73
CA MET A 1 -20.83 2.01 -13.70
C MET A 1 -20.27 1.00 -12.72
N ALA A 2 -19.36 0.13 -13.18
CA ALA A 2 -18.61 -0.77 -12.30
C ALA A 2 -17.32 -0.06 -11.86
N ALA A 3 -16.84 -0.35 -10.66
CA ALA A 3 -15.56 0.12 -10.16
C ALA A 3 -14.84 -1.04 -9.46
N HIS A 4 -13.52 -1.13 -9.64
CA HIS A 4 -12.70 -1.99 -8.80
C HIS A 4 -12.39 -1.26 -7.50
N ILE A 5 -12.60 -1.94 -6.38
CA ILE A 5 -12.36 -1.41 -5.04
C ILE A 5 -11.30 -2.29 -4.40
N TYR A 6 -10.12 -1.72 -4.19
CA TYR A 6 -9.04 -2.35 -3.44
C TYR A 6 -9.08 -1.81 -2.02
N LEU A 7 -9.39 -2.66 -1.04
CA LEU A 7 -9.50 -2.30 0.37
C LEU A 7 -8.40 -2.99 1.16
N ASP A 8 -7.79 -2.25 2.09
CA ASP A 8 -6.77 -2.77 2.98
C ASP A 8 -6.83 -2.03 4.32
N GLU A 9 -6.42 -2.73 5.37
CA GLU A 9 -6.37 -2.21 6.74
C GLU A 9 -4.94 -2.17 7.29
N SER A 10 -4.73 -1.27 8.24
CA SER A 10 -3.48 -1.19 9.00
C SER A 10 -3.74 -0.92 10.46
N GLY A 11 -2.86 -1.46 11.30
CA GLY A 11 -3.06 -1.56 12.75
C GLY A 11 -3.36 -3.00 13.14
N ASP A 12 -3.34 -3.27 14.44
CA ASP A 12 -3.79 -4.53 14.99
C ASP A 12 -5.03 -4.31 15.86
N ILE A 13 -5.82 -5.37 16.01
CA ILE A 13 -7.04 -5.40 16.84
C ILE A 13 -6.75 -5.86 18.27
N GLY A 14 -5.48 -5.89 18.66
CA GLY A 14 -5.09 -6.28 20.01
C GLY A 14 -5.37 -5.16 21.01
N TRP A 15 -5.19 -5.50 22.29
CA TRP A 15 -5.50 -4.59 23.41
C TRP A 15 -4.28 -4.36 24.32
N VAL A 16 -3.07 -4.62 23.82
CA VAL A 16 -1.81 -4.54 24.59
C VAL A 16 -1.21 -3.14 24.42
N PHE A 17 -1.75 -2.14 25.12
CA PHE A 17 -1.35 -0.73 24.97
C PHE A 17 -0.26 -0.26 25.95
N ASP A 18 0.15 -1.16 26.84
CA ASP A 18 1.22 -1.00 27.81
C ASP A 18 2.62 -1.23 27.21
N GLN A 19 2.69 -1.80 26.00
CA GLN A 19 3.93 -2.02 25.26
C GLN A 19 4.01 -1.14 23.99
N PRO A 20 5.22 -0.87 23.47
CA PRO A 20 5.40 -0.09 22.25
C PRO A 20 4.87 -0.83 21.00
N TYR A 21 4.17 -0.09 20.12
CA TYR A 21 3.65 -0.60 18.86
C TYR A 21 4.76 -1.24 18.01
N THR A 22 4.47 -2.37 17.36
CA THR A 22 5.41 -3.22 16.60
C THR A 22 6.52 -3.91 17.41
N ASN A 23 6.54 -3.72 18.74
CA ASN A 23 7.47 -4.35 19.66
C ASN A 23 6.72 -4.90 20.88
N GLY A 24 5.75 -5.79 20.60
CA GLY A 24 4.89 -6.44 21.60
C GLY A 24 3.59 -5.69 21.92
N GLY A 25 3.53 -4.39 21.61
CA GLY A 25 2.33 -3.57 21.81
C GLY A 25 1.41 -3.46 20.60
N SER A 26 0.14 -3.24 20.90
CA SER A 26 -0.96 -3.05 19.97
C SER A 26 -1.00 -1.63 19.40
N SER A 27 -1.43 -1.52 18.13
CA SER A 27 -1.74 -0.23 17.51
C SER A 27 -2.90 0.43 18.25
N ARG A 28 -2.76 1.73 18.54
CA ARG A 28 -3.85 2.54 19.12
C ARG A 28 -4.87 2.99 18.08
N TYR A 29 -4.55 2.82 16.80
CA TYR A 29 -5.36 3.28 15.69
C TYR A 29 -5.56 2.14 14.69
N LEU A 30 -6.80 2.03 14.20
CA LEU A 30 -7.15 1.23 13.04
C LEU A 30 -7.34 2.17 11.86
N VAL A 31 -6.59 1.94 10.80
CA VAL A 31 -6.70 2.70 9.54
C VAL A 31 -7.28 1.75 8.49
N ILE A 32 -8.37 2.17 7.86
CA ILE A 32 -8.95 1.46 6.72
C ILE A 32 -8.81 2.39 5.50
N ALA A 33 -8.23 1.88 4.43
CA ALA A 33 -8.04 2.61 3.18
C ALA A 33 -8.69 1.86 2.01
N ALA A 34 -9.27 2.63 1.08
CA ALA A 34 -9.81 2.09 -0.15
C ALA A 34 -9.28 2.87 -1.36
N CYS A 35 -8.88 2.14 -2.40
CA CYS A 35 -8.53 2.67 -3.71
C CYS A 35 -9.61 2.27 -4.71
N LEU A 36 -10.31 3.27 -5.25
CA LEU A 36 -11.35 3.09 -6.26
C LEU A 36 -10.74 3.35 -7.64
N VAL A 37 -10.82 2.36 -8.53
CA VAL A 37 -10.26 2.43 -9.87
C VAL A 37 -11.33 2.08 -10.89
N PRO A 38 -11.57 2.94 -11.90
CA PRO A 38 -12.41 2.58 -13.03
C PRO A 38 -11.84 1.35 -13.77
N PRO A 39 -12.66 0.42 -14.28
CA PRO A 39 -12.19 -0.80 -14.96
C PRO A 39 -11.15 -0.54 -16.06
N GLU A 40 -11.32 0.54 -16.83
CA GLU A 40 -10.40 0.95 -17.90
C GLU A 40 -8.99 1.31 -17.40
N LYS A 41 -8.84 1.65 -16.11
CA LYS A 41 -7.58 2.05 -15.47
C LYS A 41 -6.99 0.98 -14.55
N ASP A 42 -7.60 -0.20 -14.47
CA ASP A 42 -7.18 -1.28 -13.55
C ASP A 42 -5.72 -1.74 -13.75
N HIS A 43 -5.25 -1.67 -15.00
CA HIS A 43 -3.86 -1.97 -15.37
C HIS A 43 -2.82 -1.02 -14.74
N LYS A 44 -3.22 0.17 -14.25
CA LYS A 44 -2.28 1.17 -13.69
C LYS A 44 -1.67 0.71 -12.35
N PRO A 45 -2.47 0.35 -11.31
CA PRO A 45 -1.95 -0.24 -10.08
C PRO A 45 -1.05 -1.46 -10.33
N GLU A 46 -1.49 -2.37 -11.20
CA GLU A 46 -0.74 -3.59 -11.51
C GLU A 46 0.64 -3.28 -12.11
N ARG A 47 0.70 -2.39 -13.12
CA ARG A 47 1.96 -1.97 -13.75
C ARG A 47 2.90 -1.30 -12.77
N LEU A 48 2.37 -0.48 -11.85
CA LEU A 48 3.17 0.17 -10.81
C LEU A 48 3.84 -0.87 -9.91
N LEU A 49 3.08 -1.85 -9.42
CA LEU A 49 3.62 -2.91 -8.57
C LEU A 49 4.68 -3.75 -9.31
N ARG A 50 4.38 -4.18 -10.54
CA ARG A 50 5.35 -4.90 -11.39
C ARG A 50 6.64 -4.12 -11.59
N HIS A 51 6.55 -2.81 -11.83
CA HIS A 51 7.71 -1.95 -11.98
C HIS A 51 8.53 -1.87 -10.68
N ILE A 52 7.89 -1.73 -9.52
CA ILE A 52 8.58 -1.70 -8.22
C ILE A 52 9.31 -3.02 -7.96
N TYR A 53 8.64 -4.16 -8.16
CA TYR A 53 9.26 -5.47 -7.95
C TYR A 53 10.47 -5.68 -8.85
N LYS A 54 10.39 -5.29 -10.13
CA LYS A 54 11.51 -5.34 -11.06
C LYS A 54 12.65 -4.40 -10.65
N HIS A 55 12.36 -3.13 -10.38
CA HIS A 55 13.36 -2.12 -10.05
C HIS A 55 14.05 -2.43 -8.71
N ARG A 56 13.33 -3.01 -7.74
CA ARG A 56 13.88 -3.36 -6.43
C ARG A 56 14.41 -4.80 -6.37
N ASN A 57 14.38 -5.53 -7.48
CA ASN A 57 14.75 -6.94 -7.59
C ASN A 57 14.10 -7.80 -6.49
N TRP A 58 12.83 -7.55 -6.21
CA TRP A 58 12.09 -8.30 -5.20
C TRP A 58 11.60 -9.62 -5.78
N ASN A 59 11.85 -10.71 -5.04
CA ASN A 59 11.31 -12.01 -5.39
C ASN A 59 9.78 -11.99 -5.21
N PRO A 60 8.99 -12.20 -6.28
CA PRO A 60 7.53 -12.22 -6.19
C PRO A 60 6.99 -13.38 -5.33
N SER A 61 7.75 -14.47 -5.17
CA SER A 61 7.38 -15.58 -4.28
C SER A 61 7.45 -15.24 -2.80
N ASN A 62 8.13 -14.15 -2.44
CA ASN A 62 8.23 -13.68 -1.06
C ASN A 62 7.39 -12.42 -0.88
N GLU A 63 6.26 -12.56 -0.18
CA GLU A 63 5.40 -11.44 0.14
C GLU A 63 6.19 -10.35 0.88
N LYS A 64 6.17 -9.12 0.35
CA LYS A 64 6.84 -8.00 1.00
C LYS A 64 5.94 -7.40 2.06
N LYS A 65 6.38 -7.55 3.32
CA LYS A 65 5.77 -6.90 4.47
C LYS A 65 6.12 -5.41 4.50
N TRP A 66 5.21 -4.58 3.97
CA TRP A 66 5.35 -3.13 3.94
C TRP A 66 5.53 -2.49 5.33
N ALA A 67 5.00 -3.11 6.37
CA ALA A 67 5.23 -2.70 7.77
C ALA A 67 6.72 -2.68 8.17
N ARG A 68 7.57 -3.47 7.50
CA ARG A 68 9.02 -3.55 7.76
C ARG A 68 9.84 -2.59 6.87
N MET A 69 9.18 -1.84 5.98
CA MET A 69 9.86 -0.87 5.13
C MET A 69 10.13 0.43 5.90
N SER A 70 11.20 1.14 5.51
CA SER A 70 11.50 2.44 6.10
C SER A 70 10.33 3.42 5.88
N PRO A 71 10.12 4.39 6.78
CA PRO A 71 9.11 5.43 6.60
C PRO A 71 9.23 6.16 5.25
N GLU A 72 10.46 6.45 4.80
CA GLU A 72 10.74 7.15 3.54
C GLU A 72 10.30 6.33 2.34
N ALA A 73 10.55 5.02 2.36
CA ALA A 73 10.13 4.12 1.28
C ALA A 73 8.60 4.04 1.17
N ARG A 74 7.89 4.03 2.31
CA ARG A 74 6.42 4.04 2.37
C ARG A 74 5.85 5.36 1.85
N SER A 75 6.42 6.49 2.28
CA SER A 75 6.01 7.82 1.81
C SER A 75 6.26 8.01 0.32
N ALA A 76 7.44 7.58 -0.17
CA ALA A 76 7.76 7.62 -1.59
C ALA A 76 6.81 6.75 -2.43
N PHE A 77 6.47 5.55 -1.95
CA PHE A 77 5.49 4.69 -2.60
C PHE A 77 4.12 5.36 -2.71
N SER A 78 3.61 5.93 -1.61
CA SER A 78 2.33 6.64 -1.58
C SER A 78 2.28 7.80 -2.58
N ALA A 79 3.34 8.62 -2.63
CA ALA A 79 3.46 9.71 -3.59
C ALA A 79 3.49 9.21 -5.05
N TRP A 80 4.26 8.15 -5.33
CA TRP A 80 4.29 7.51 -6.65
C TRP A 80 2.94 6.94 -7.06
N PHE A 81 2.25 6.27 -6.14
CA PHE A 81 0.92 5.72 -6.35
C PHE A 81 -0.06 6.82 -6.76
N LYS A 82 -0.13 7.90 -5.96
CA LYS A 82 -0.98 9.05 -6.26
C LYS A 82 -0.71 9.63 -7.65
N ASN A 83 0.57 9.85 -7.97
CA ASN A 83 0.96 10.50 -9.21
C ASN A 83 0.82 9.62 -10.46
N ARG A 84 0.76 8.29 -10.34
CA ARG A 84 0.69 7.39 -11.51
C ARG A 84 -0.66 6.74 -11.71
N VAL A 85 -1.38 6.46 -10.62
CA VAL A 85 -2.70 5.85 -10.68
C VAL A 85 -3.77 6.92 -10.90
N PHE A 86 -3.68 8.06 -10.21
CA PHE A 86 -4.71 9.09 -10.21
C PHE A 86 -4.39 10.36 -11.01
N SER A 87 -3.18 10.53 -11.54
CA SER A 87 -2.94 11.66 -12.45
C SER A 87 -3.64 11.44 -13.79
N GLU A 88 -4.24 12.52 -14.29
CA GLU A 88 -4.95 12.53 -15.56
C GLU A 88 -4.04 12.84 -16.75
N HIS A 89 -2.77 13.17 -16.52
CA HIS A 89 -1.87 13.68 -17.57
C HIS A 89 -0.66 12.76 -17.74
N PHE A 90 -0.76 11.88 -18.73
CA PHE A 90 0.37 11.37 -19.49
C PHE A 90 0.00 11.57 -20.97
N VAL A 91 0.40 12.73 -21.49
CA VAL A 91 0.66 12.94 -22.93
C VAL A 91 2.14 12.68 -23.13
#